data_AF-A0A349MPJ9-F1
#
_entry.id   AF-A0A349MPJ9-F1
#
_cell.length_a   1.000
_cell.length_b   1.000
_cell.length_c   1.000
_cell.angle_alpha   90.00
_cell.angle_beta   90.00
_cell.angle_gamma   90.00
#
_symmetry.space_group_name_H-M   'P 1'
#
loop_
_entity.id
_entity.type
_entity.pdbx_description
1 polymer ?
#
loop_
_entity_poly.entity_id
_entity_poly.type
_entity_poly.pdbx_seq_one_letter_code
_entity_poly.pdbx_strand_id
1 'polypeptide(L)'
;MICSKSDLPTDTAEAIDDNYLRFLGLCSHEYFHLWNVKRLKPEKFSPYDLTKENYTELLWAFEGITSYYDDLMLCRAGLIDANRYLTLLAKNITAVQRTRGHSKQTLAESSYYAWTKFYKQDESAINNIVSYYSKGSLAALSLDLHLRIKTKGRTSLDAVMKALWKQYGRKGIGIPEDGIEAAAAKVSGLKLNNFFDKSIRSTQPLPLKKLLSHAGIELDFTAPHNALDSGGVITEPANTKVKKIKHDLGFTYTDTPTGLRVKQVLDNSAAQQSGLAPNDMIVAMNRTKPSKSNVQRIVDLEKKNTSIPIHIFRDDVLHTLQFKIEPAQKNTAYLHPYSPENPTFKAWLK
;
A
#
# COMPACT_ATOMS: atom_id res chain seq x y z
N MET A 1 -11.24 -9.37 18.57
CA MET A 1 -10.67 -8.12 18.03
C MET A 1 -10.12 -7.33 19.21
N ILE A 2 -8.84 -6.99 19.22
CA ILE A 2 -8.20 -6.25 20.32
C ILE A 2 -7.73 -4.91 19.73
N CYS A 3 -8.52 -3.86 19.92
CA CYS A 3 -8.05 -2.49 19.67
C CYS A 3 -7.27 -2.01 20.90
N SER A 4 -6.28 -1.13 20.69
CA SER A 4 -5.62 -0.48 21.83
C SER A 4 -6.59 0.49 22.49
N LYS A 5 -6.53 0.63 23.82
CA LYS A 5 -7.29 1.67 24.54
C LYS A 5 -6.96 3.08 24.02
N SER A 6 -5.75 3.28 23.47
CA SER A 6 -5.33 4.54 22.85
C SER A 6 -6.00 4.85 21.51
N ASP A 7 -6.69 3.88 20.91
CA ASP A 7 -7.44 4.05 19.66
C ASP A 7 -8.92 4.36 19.89
N LEU A 8 -9.36 4.39 21.15
CA LEU A 8 -10.72 4.75 21.52
C LEU A 8 -10.77 6.23 21.91
N PRO A 9 -11.82 6.97 21.51
CA PRO A 9 -11.96 8.36 21.92
C PRO A 9 -12.16 8.43 23.44
N THR A 10 -11.60 9.45 24.07
CA THR A 10 -11.79 9.70 25.50
C THR A 10 -13.06 10.49 25.78
N ASP A 11 -13.51 11.30 24.82
CA ASP A 11 -14.80 11.99 24.85
C ASP A 11 -15.47 11.96 23.46
N THR A 12 -16.80 11.91 23.43
CA THR A 12 -17.65 11.88 22.23
C THR A 12 -17.60 13.17 21.40
N ALA A 13 -17.13 14.27 21.98
CA ALA A 13 -16.99 15.57 21.32
C ALA A 13 -15.61 15.79 20.65
N GLU A 14 -14.66 14.85 20.78
CA GLU A 14 -13.32 14.99 20.23
C GLU A 14 -13.29 14.82 18.70
N ALA A 15 -12.43 15.61 18.05
CA ALA A 15 -12.12 15.43 16.64
C ALA A 15 -11.53 14.03 16.41
N ILE A 16 -11.83 13.42 15.27
CA ILE A 16 -11.30 12.09 14.92
C ILE A 16 -9.80 12.20 14.64
N ASP A 17 -8.99 11.82 15.63
CA ASP A 17 -7.53 11.78 15.51
C ASP A 17 -7.03 10.58 14.68
N ASP A 18 -5.71 10.48 14.48
CA ASP A 18 -5.09 9.40 13.69
C ASP A 18 -5.30 7.99 14.31
N ASN A 19 -5.47 7.89 15.63
CA ASN A 19 -5.65 6.60 16.31
C ASN A 19 -7.10 6.15 16.23
N TYR A 20 -8.05 7.03 16.53
CA TYR A 20 -9.46 6.74 16.42
C TYR A 20 -9.87 6.49 14.97
N LEU A 21 -9.28 7.23 14.01
CA LEU A 21 -9.48 6.94 12.59
C LEU A 21 -9.05 5.52 12.21
N ARG A 22 -7.94 5.03 12.76
CA ARG A 22 -7.48 3.64 12.53
C ARG A 22 -8.49 2.62 13.05
N PHE A 23 -9.07 2.88 14.22
CA PHE A 23 -10.12 2.02 14.77
C PHE A 23 -11.42 2.06 13.95
N LEU A 24 -11.85 3.25 13.51
CA LEU A 24 -13.02 3.40 12.64
C LEU A 24 -12.79 2.68 11.30
N GLY A 25 -11.59 2.77 10.72
CA GLY A 25 -11.22 2.05 9.51
C GLY A 25 -11.31 0.54 9.72
N LEU A 26 -10.76 0.03 10.82
CA LEU A 26 -10.89 -1.39 11.19
C LEU A 26 -12.35 -1.84 11.34
N CYS A 27 -13.18 -1.04 12.04
CA CYS A 27 -14.60 -1.34 12.17
C CYS A 27 -15.32 -1.36 10.81
N SER A 28 -15.03 -0.37 9.96
CA SER A 28 -15.56 -0.27 8.59
C SER A 28 -15.19 -1.50 7.76
N HIS A 29 -13.93 -1.93 7.83
CA HIS A 29 -13.39 -3.11 7.17
C HIS A 29 -14.14 -4.38 7.58
N GLU A 30 -14.22 -4.65 8.88
CA GLU A 30 -14.87 -5.85 9.42
C GLU A 30 -16.38 -5.84 9.22
N TYR A 31 -17.00 -4.65 9.24
CA TYR A 31 -18.42 -4.50 8.93
C TYR A 31 -18.71 -4.81 7.46
N PHE A 32 -17.87 -4.34 6.53
CA PHE A 32 -17.99 -4.68 5.11
C PHE A 32 -17.81 -6.19 4.87
N HIS A 33 -16.95 -6.85 5.65
CA HIS A 33 -16.74 -8.29 5.56
C HIS A 33 -17.99 -9.14 5.80
N LEU A 34 -18.97 -8.61 6.55
CA LEU A 34 -20.27 -9.26 6.70
C LEU A 34 -20.91 -9.59 5.34
N TRP A 35 -20.68 -8.78 4.31
CA TRP A 35 -21.05 -9.09 2.93
C TRP A 35 -19.90 -9.73 2.17
N ASN A 36 -18.72 -9.12 2.18
CA ASN A 36 -17.58 -9.52 1.37
C ASN A 36 -16.63 -10.45 2.13
N VAL A 37 -16.55 -11.72 1.72
CA VAL A 37 -15.87 -12.88 2.33
C VAL A 37 -16.72 -13.73 3.27
N LYS A 38 -17.60 -13.16 4.10
CA LYS A 38 -18.48 -13.99 4.96
C LYS A 38 -19.64 -14.62 4.20
N ARG A 39 -20.29 -13.85 3.31
CA ARG A 39 -21.46 -14.29 2.52
C ARG A 39 -21.14 -14.39 1.03
N LEU A 40 -20.59 -13.34 0.42
CA LEU A 40 -19.83 -13.49 -0.83
C LEU A 40 -18.52 -14.17 -0.50
N LYS A 41 -18.13 -15.21 -1.21
CA LYS A 41 -16.83 -15.89 -1.02
C LYS A 41 -16.44 -16.62 -2.30
N PRO A 42 -15.17 -16.98 -2.50
CA PRO A 42 -14.77 -17.88 -3.57
C PRO A 42 -15.58 -19.18 -3.54
N GLU A 43 -15.86 -19.75 -4.70
CA GLU A 43 -16.47 -21.08 -4.82
C GLU A 43 -15.68 -22.14 -4.04
N LYS A 44 -14.35 -22.03 -4.07
CA LYS A 44 -13.43 -22.91 -3.33
C LYS A 44 -13.58 -22.84 -1.81
N PHE A 45 -14.32 -21.87 -1.26
CA PHE A 45 -14.59 -21.72 0.17
C PHE A 45 -16.01 -22.18 0.53
N SER A 46 -16.71 -22.87 -0.38
CA SER A 46 -18.12 -23.25 -0.22
C SER A 46 -18.40 -24.71 -0.65
N PRO A 47 -18.33 -25.69 0.28
CA PRO A 47 -17.95 -25.56 1.69
C PRO A 47 -16.44 -25.42 1.88
N TYR A 48 -16.02 -25.07 3.10
CA TYR A 48 -14.59 -25.08 3.46
C TYR A 48 -14.10 -26.51 3.72
N ASP A 49 -12.94 -26.85 3.18
CA ASP A 49 -12.14 -28.00 3.62
C ASP A 49 -11.07 -27.51 4.61
N LEU A 50 -11.34 -27.61 5.91
CA LEU A 50 -10.44 -27.12 6.95
C LEU A 50 -9.25 -28.06 7.25
N THR A 51 -9.12 -29.16 6.50
CA THR A 51 -8.01 -30.12 6.69
C THR A 51 -6.76 -29.75 5.91
N LYS A 52 -6.85 -28.78 4.98
CA LYS A 52 -5.76 -28.34 4.10
C LYS A 52 -5.90 -26.88 3.70
N GLU A 53 -4.87 -26.35 3.06
CA GLU A 53 -4.90 -25.02 2.44
C GLU A 53 -5.95 -24.95 1.31
N ASN A 54 -6.73 -23.86 1.31
CA ASN A 54 -7.70 -23.58 0.25
C ASN A 54 -7.16 -22.45 -0.63
N TYR A 55 -6.70 -22.77 -1.83
CA TYR A 55 -6.01 -21.83 -2.73
C TYR A 55 -6.98 -21.10 -3.66
N THR A 56 -6.96 -19.77 -3.68
CA THR A 56 -7.78 -18.93 -4.58
C THR A 56 -7.01 -17.71 -5.05
N GLU A 57 -7.27 -17.25 -6.26
CA GLU A 57 -6.68 -16.01 -6.78
C GLU A 57 -7.51 -14.78 -6.40
N LEU A 58 -8.64 -14.93 -5.69
CA LEU A 58 -9.60 -13.86 -5.44
C LEU A 58 -9.38 -13.03 -4.17
N LEU A 59 -8.33 -13.27 -3.37
CA LEU A 59 -8.12 -12.48 -2.14
C LEU A 59 -7.88 -11.00 -2.43
N TRP A 60 -7.31 -10.63 -3.59
CA TRP A 60 -7.25 -9.23 -4.01
C TRP A 60 -8.64 -8.58 -4.09
N ALA A 61 -9.69 -9.36 -4.40
CA ALA A 61 -11.06 -8.88 -4.45
C ALA A 61 -11.73 -8.92 -3.08
N PHE A 62 -11.55 -10.00 -2.31
CA PHE A 62 -12.20 -10.12 -1.00
C PHE A 62 -11.57 -9.23 0.08
N GLU A 63 -10.26 -9.01 0.01
CA GLU A 63 -9.50 -8.23 0.97
C GLU A 63 -9.16 -6.86 0.39
N GLY A 64 -8.68 -6.81 -0.86
CA GLY A 64 -8.33 -5.55 -1.50
C GLY A 64 -9.52 -4.63 -1.79
N ILE A 65 -10.68 -5.14 -2.23
CA ILE A 65 -11.87 -4.29 -2.38
C ILE A 65 -12.37 -3.83 -1.00
N THR A 66 -12.29 -4.70 0.01
CA THR A 66 -12.63 -4.31 1.39
C THR A 66 -11.71 -3.20 1.88
N SER A 67 -10.39 -3.31 1.66
CA SER A 67 -9.39 -2.26 1.92
C SER A 67 -9.48 -1.01 1.06
N TYR A 68 -10.33 -1.00 0.04
CA TYR A 68 -10.67 0.21 -0.69
C TYR A 68 -11.89 0.88 -0.07
N TYR A 69 -12.87 0.09 0.36
CA TYR A 69 -14.10 0.59 0.95
C TYR A 69 -13.97 0.99 2.41
N ASP A 70 -13.05 0.40 3.19
CA ASP A 70 -12.91 0.71 4.62
C ASP A 70 -12.71 2.21 4.88
N ASP A 71 -11.72 2.82 4.22
CA ASP A 71 -11.45 4.26 4.29
C ASP A 71 -12.47 5.09 3.48
N LEU A 72 -12.89 4.61 2.31
CA LEU A 72 -13.82 5.34 1.44
C LEU A 72 -15.20 5.50 2.08
N MET A 73 -15.66 4.48 2.81
CA MET A 73 -16.94 4.53 3.53
C MET A 73 -16.92 5.55 4.65
N LEU A 74 -15.79 5.74 5.34
CA LEU A 74 -15.66 6.80 6.35
C LEU A 74 -15.82 8.19 5.71
N CYS A 75 -15.22 8.39 4.53
CA CYS A 75 -15.39 9.62 3.76
C CYS A 75 -16.84 9.83 3.32
N ARG A 76 -17.46 8.81 2.73
CA ARG A 76 -18.85 8.88 2.25
C ARG A 76 -19.88 8.99 3.38
N ALA A 77 -19.55 8.51 4.58
CA ALA A 77 -20.36 8.68 5.79
C ALA A 77 -20.16 10.06 6.44
N GLY A 78 -19.24 10.90 5.94
CA GLY A 78 -18.95 12.22 6.49
C GLY A 78 -18.12 12.19 7.78
N LEU A 79 -17.51 11.06 8.13
CA LEU A 79 -16.65 10.93 9.31
C LEU A 79 -15.25 11.52 9.06
N ILE A 80 -14.77 11.49 7.82
CA ILE A 80 -13.57 12.18 7.40
C ILE A 80 -13.84 12.97 6.13
N ASP A 81 -13.09 14.05 5.92
CA ASP A 81 -13.17 14.81 4.67
C ASP A 81 -12.38 14.16 3.53
N ALA A 82 -12.54 14.71 2.32
CA ALA A 82 -11.85 14.24 1.13
C ALA A 82 -10.32 14.34 1.24
N ASN A 83 -9.77 15.38 1.87
CA ASN A 83 -8.32 15.55 2.00
C ASN A 83 -7.73 14.48 2.93
N ARG A 84 -8.45 14.12 3.99
CA ARG A 84 -8.08 13.07 4.92
C ARG A 84 -8.11 11.70 4.24
N TYR A 85 -9.16 11.40 3.47
CA TYR A 85 -9.21 10.19 2.64
C TYR A 85 -8.05 10.13 1.63
N LEU A 86 -7.82 11.21 0.89
CA LEU A 86 -6.73 11.28 -0.08
C LEU A 86 -5.35 11.17 0.58
N THR A 87 -5.20 11.61 1.84
CA THR A 87 -3.97 11.41 2.61
C THR A 87 -3.74 9.92 2.90
N LEU A 88 -4.79 9.17 3.29
CA LEU A 88 -4.70 7.72 3.48
C LEU A 88 -4.37 7.01 2.15
N LEU A 89 -4.99 7.44 1.05
CA LEU A 89 -4.69 6.94 -0.29
C LEU A 89 -3.22 7.18 -0.66
N ALA A 90 -2.69 8.40 -0.45
CA ALA A 90 -1.29 8.71 -0.72
C ALA A 90 -0.33 7.86 0.12
N LYS A 91 -0.67 7.62 1.40
CA LYS A 91 0.07 6.70 2.28
C LYS A 91 0.10 5.27 1.74
N ASN A 92 -1.03 4.76 1.26
CA ASN A 92 -1.10 3.43 0.66
C ASN A 92 -0.30 3.34 -0.66
N ILE A 93 -0.40 4.34 -1.53
CA ILE A 93 0.41 4.42 -2.77
C ILE A 93 1.90 4.39 -2.43
N THR A 94 2.33 5.19 -1.45
CA THR A 94 3.72 5.22 -0.96
C THR A 94 4.15 3.86 -0.42
N ALA A 95 3.33 3.21 0.38
CA ALA A 95 3.63 1.90 0.97
C ALA A 95 3.88 0.84 -0.12
N VAL A 96 3.01 0.77 -1.14
CA VAL A 96 3.18 -0.16 -2.27
C VAL A 96 4.45 0.19 -3.07
N GLN A 97 4.66 1.48 -3.38
CA GLN A 97 5.80 1.96 -4.18
C GLN A 97 7.16 1.72 -3.51
N ARG A 98 7.21 1.64 -2.18
CA ARG A 98 8.45 1.40 -1.41
C ARG A 98 8.88 -0.06 -1.35
N THR A 99 8.00 -1.00 -1.69
CA THR A 99 8.38 -2.42 -1.82
C THR A 99 9.06 -2.67 -3.17
N ARG A 100 9.87 -3.73 -3.32
CA ARG A 100 10.26 -4.24 -4.65
C ARG A 100 9.37 -5.39 -5.11
N GLY A 101 8.71 -6.07 -4.19
CA GLY A 101 7.83 -7.19 -4.52
C GLY A 101 6.68 -6.81 -5.46
N HIS A 102 6.26 -5.53 -5.50
CA HIS A 102 5.22 -5.06 -6.42
C HIS A 102 5.55 -5.27 -7.91
N SER A 103 6.85 -5.39 -8.27
CA SER A 103 7.33 -5.64 -9.63
C SER A 103 7.68 -7.11 -9.90
N LYS A 104 7.60 -7.98 -8.88
CA LYS A 104 7.93 -9.41 -8.97
C LYS A 104 6.76 -10.36 -8.77
N GLN A 105 5.72 -9.94 -8.07
CA GLN A 105 4.55 -10.76 -7.79
C GLN A 105 3.26 -10.07 -8.27
N THR A 106 2.41 -10.85 -8.93
CA THR A 106 1.07 -10.41 -9.34
C THR A 106 0.08 -10.44 -8.16
N LEU A 107 -1.08 -9.80 -8.30
CA LEU A 107 -2.12 -9.84 -7.26
C LEU A 107 -2.78 -11.23 -7.19
N ALA A 108 -2.94 -11.90 -8.34
CA ALA A 108 -3.43 -13.27 -8.41
C ALA A 108 -2.49 -14.22 -7.64
N GLU A 109 -1.18 -14.16 -7.89
CA GLU A 109 -0.19 -14.98 -7.17
C GLU A 109 -0.11 -14.64 -5.68
N SER A 110 -0.23 -13.35 -5.31
CA SER A 110 -0.24 -12.95 -3.90
C SER A 110 -1.43 -13.55 -3.16
N SER A 111 -2.60 -13.57 -3.80
CA SER A 111 -3.81 -14.22 -3.28
C SER A 111 -3.63 -15.74 -3.17
N TYR A 112 -3.14 -16.37 -4.24
CA TYR A 112 -2.97 -17.82 -4.30
C TYR A 112 -1.97 -18.30 -3.23
N TYR A 113 -0.79 -17.68 -3.16
CA TYR A 113 0.27 -18.06 -2.23
C TYR A 113 0.14 -17.42 -0.83
N ALA A 114 -1.06 -17.01 -0.42
CA ALA A 114 -1.27 -16.38 0.88
C ALA A 114 -0.79 -17.26 2.04
N TRP A 115 -1.12 -18.56 2.00
CA TRP A 115 -0.75 -19.56 3.00
C TRP A 115 0.75 -19.70 3.26
N THR A 116 1.57 -19.54 2.21
CA THR A 116 3.01 -19.83 2.27
C THR A 116 3.87 -18.58 2.24
N LYS A 117 3.48 -17.55 1.49
CA LYS A 117 4.28 -16.33 1.28
C LYS A 117 3.77 -15.15 2.10
N PHE A 118 2.45 -14.92 2.12
CA PHE A 118 1.90 -13.72 2.76
C PHE A 118 1.71 -13.87 4.27
N TYR A 119 1.32 -15.05 4.77
CA TYR A 119 1.17 -15.30 6.20
C TYR A 119 2.48 -15.70 6.91
N LYS A 120 3.50 -16.11 6.15
CA LYS A 120 4.82 -16.50 6.67
C LYS A 120 5.91 -15.62 6.06
N GLN A 121 5.77 -14.31 6.22
CA GLN A 121 6.72 -13.33 5.68
C GLN A 121 8.04 -13.39 6.44
N ASP A 122 9.14 -13.33 5.70
CA ASP A 122 10.49 -13.16 6.20
C ASP A 122 11.05 -11.78 5.79
N GLU A 123 12.32 -11.54 6.09
CA GLU A 123 13.02 -10.31 5.72
C GLU A 123 13.04 -10.03 4.21
N SER A 124 12.86 -11.05 3.36
CA SER A 124 12.84 -10.94 1.90
C SER A 124 11.48 -10.48 1.36
N ALA A 125 10.43 -10.46 2.19
CA ALA A 125 9.07 -10.12 1.79
C ALA A 125 8.99 -8.75 1.08
N ILE A 126 9.69 -7.74 1.61
CA ILE A 126 9.74 -6.39 1.00
C ILE A 126 10.24 -6.43 -0.45
N ASN A 127 11.05 -7.42 -0.81
CA ASN A 127 11.64 -7.57 -2.13
C ASN A 127 10.86 -8.49 -3.06
N ASN A 128 10.07 -9.43 -2.52
CA ASN A 128 9.58 -10.58 -3.28
C ASN A 128 8.06 -10.74 -3.30
N ILE A 129 7.34 -10.08 -2.39
CA ILE A 129 5.87 -10.21 -2.32
C ILE A 129 5.19 -8.86 -2.34
N VAL A 130 3.93 -8.86 -2.75
CA VAL A 130 3.06 -7.69 -2.68
C VAL A 130 1.83 -7.98 -1.84
N SER A 131 1.35 -6.98 -1.10
CA SER A 131 0.13 -7.14 -0.32
C SER A 131 -1.10 -7.12 -1.22
N TYR A 132 -1.89 -8.21 -1.20
CA TYR A 132 -3.19 -8.26 -1.85
C TYR A 132 -4.24 -7.35 -1.15
N TYR A 133 -3.95 -6.83 0.05
CA TYR A 133 -4.71 -5.74 0.67
C TYR A 133 -4.32 -4.40 0.03
N SER A 134 -3.05 -4.00 0.14
CA SER A 134 -2.58 -2.65 -0.23
C SER A 134 -2.59 -2.42 -1.75
N LYS A 135 -1.99 -3.32 -2.55
CA LYS A 135 -2.05 -3.21 -4.02
C LYS A 135 -3.45 -3.61 -4.53
N GLY A 136 -4.16 -4.48 -3.81
CA GLY A 136 -5.54 -4.85 -4.15
C GLY A 136 -6.50 -3.67 -4.03
N SER A 137 -6.39 -2.85 -3.00
CA SER A 137 -7.22 -1.64 -2.86
C SER A 137 -6.90 -0.58 -3.92
N LEU A 138 -5.64 -0.46 -4.34
CA LEU A 138 -5.27 0.39 -5.50
C LEU A 138 -5.81 -0.18 -6.83
N ALA A 139 -5.90 -1.50 -6.98
CA ALA A 139 -6.53 -2.14 -8.13
C ALA A 139 -8.06 -1.94 -8.12
N ALA A 140 -8.69 -2.01 -6.94
CA ALA A 140 -10.11 -1.71 -6.74
C ALA A 140 -10.43 -0.24 -7.06
N LEU A 141 -9.62 0.70 -6.56
CA LEU A 141 -9.67 2.12 -6.95
C LEU A 141 -9.53 2.28 -8.46
N SER A 142 -8.55 1.59 -9.06
CA SER A 142 -8.32 1.66 -10.50
C SER A 142 -9.53 1.18 -11.29
N LEU A 143 -10.18 0.10 -10.83
CA LEU A 143 -11.41 -0.42 -11.44
C LEU A 143 -12.56 0.58 -11.27
N ASP A 144 -12.77 1.13 -10.08
CA ASP A 144 -13.85 2.09 -9.82
C ASP A 144 -13.74 3.33 -10.72
N LEU A 145 -12.56 3.97 -10.75
CA LEU A 145 -12.32 5.13 -11.61
C LEU A 145 -12.41 4.76 -13.10
N HIS A 146 -11.88 3.61 -13.50
CA HIS A 146 -11.97 3.15 -14.89
C HIS A 146 -13.42 2.99 -15.33
N LEU A 147 -14.26 2.36 -14.51
CA LEU A 147 -15.69 2.18 -14.76
C LEU A 147 -16.40 3.52 -14.89
N ARG A 148 -16.19 4.43 -13.93
CA ARG A 148 -16.79 5.78 -13.95
C ARG A 148 -16.38 6.54 -15.21
N ILE A 149 -15.10 6.56 -15.56
CA ILE A 149 -14.60 7.28 -16.74
C ILE A 149 -15.15 6.68 -18.03
N LYS A 150 -15.02 5.36 -18.21
CA LYS A 150 -15.39 4.68 -19.47
C LYS A 150 -16.89 4.58 -19.70
N THR A 151 -17.69 4.67 -18.64
CA THR A 151 -19.15 4.69 -18.75
C THR A 151 -19.77 6.08 -18.59
N LYS A 152 -18.94 7.15 -18.53
CA LYS A 152 -19.38 8.53 -18.31
C LYS A 152 -20.25 8.68 -17.05
N GLY A 153 -19.83 8.06 -15.95
CA GLY A 153 -20.48 8.11 -14.64
C GLY A 153 -21.67 7.15 -14.47
N ARG A 154 -22.04 6.39 -15.50
CA ARG A 154 -23.23 5.51 -15.47
C ARG A 154 -23.05 4.28 -14.57
N THR A 155 -21.83 3.86 -14.29
CA THR A 155 -21.55 2.76 -13.35
C THR A 155 -20.26 2.97 -12.55
N SER A 156 -20.13 2.19 -11.48
CA SER A 156 -19.01 2.22 -10.53
C SER A 156 -18.75 0.82 -9.97
N LEU A 157 -17.69 0.69 -9.17
CA LEU A 157 -17.46 -0.54 -8.40
C LEU A 157 -18.64 -0.87 -7.46
N ASP A 158 -19.37 0.14 -6.98
CA ASP A 158 -20.56 -0.07 -6.12
C ASP A 158 -21.63 -0.89 -6.84
N ALA A 159 -21.84 -0.64 -8.14
CA ALA A 159 -22.79 -1.38 -8.95
C ALA A 159 -22.33 -2.83 -9.18
N VAL A 160 -21.02 -3.05 -9.33
CA VAL A 160 -20.42 -4.39 -9.44
C VAL A 160 -20.63 -5.17 -8.14
N MET A 161 -20.33 -4.58 -6.98
CA MET A 161 -20.52 -5.23 -5.68
C MET A 161 -21.99 -5.57 -5.43
N LYS A 162 -22.93 -4.68 -5.79
CA LYS A 162 -24.36 -4.96 -5.72
C LYS A 162 -24.79 -6.10 -6.66
N ALA A 163 -24.21 -6.19 -7.85
CA ALA A 163 -24.49 -7.27 -8.79
C ALA A 163 -23.97 -8.61 -8.27
N LEU A 164 -22.73 -8.66 -7.77
CA LEU A 164 -22.15 -9.82 -7.13
C LEU A 164 -23.00 -10.29 -5.95
N TRP A 165 -23.42 -9.37 -5.08
CA TRP A 165 -24.33 -9.68 -3.97
C TRP A 165 -25.63 -10.35 -4.43
N LYS A 166 -26.30 -9.80 -5.46
CA LYS A 166 -27.55 -10.36 -5.98
C LYS A 166 -27.35 -11.72 -6.65
N GLN A 167 -26.24 -11.90 -7.36
CA GLN A 167 -25.97 -13.10 -8.14
C GLN A 167 -25.48 -14.27 -7.29
N TYR A 168 -24.61 -13.99 -6.32
CA TYR A 168 -23.88 -14.99 -5.54
C TYR A 168 -24.25 -14.93 -4.04
N GLY A 169 -23.93 -13.80 -3.39
CA GLY A 169 -23.98 -13.67 -1.93
C GLY A 169 -25.38 -13.91 -1.33
N ARG A 170 -26.43 -13.32 -1.90
CA ARG A 170 -27.82 -13.50 -1.45
C ARG A 170 -28.31 -14.93 -1.64
N LYS A 171 -27.73 -15.67 -2.58
CA LYS A 171 -28.11 -17.06 -2.90
C LYS A 171 -27.24 -18.10 -2.19
N GLY A 172 -26.20 -17.67 -1.47
CA GLY A 172 -25.23 -18.58 -0.85
C GLY A 172 -24.36 -19.35 -1.86
N ILE A 173 -24.21 -18.83 -3.08
CA ILE A 173 -23.40 -19.45 -4.13
C ILE A 173 -22.01 -18.80 -4.09
N GLY A 174 -20.96 -19.60 -4.16
CA GLY A 174 -19.60 -19.09 -4.24
C GLY A 174 -19.27 -18.48 -5.60
N ILE A 175 -18.32 -17.55 -5.62
CA ILE A 175 -17.90 -16.81 -6.80
C ILE A 175 -16.80 -17.63 -7.50
N PRO A 176 -16.94 -18.00 -8.78
CA PRO A 176 -15.86 -18.63 -9.54
C PRO A 176 -14.69 -17.66 -9.74
N GLU A 177 -13.50 -18.15 -10.06
CA GLU A 177 -12.28 -17.32 -10.17
C GLU A 177 -12.40 -16.15 -11.18
N ASP A 178 -13.25 -16.29 -12.21
CA ASP A 178 -13.54 -15.23 -13.20
C ASP A 178 -14.79 -14.39 -12.85
N GLY A 179 -15.51 -14.74 -11.78
CA GLY A 179 -16.84 -14.22 -11.49
C GLY A 179 -16.88 -12.72 -11.18
N ILE A 180 -15.82 -12.18 -10.58
CA ILE A 180 -15.65 -10.73 -10.35
C ILE A 180 -15.52 -9.99 -11.68
N GLU A 181 -14.66 -10.50 -12.58
CA GLU A 181 -14.41 -9.90 -13.90
C GLU A 181 -15.65 -9.95 -14.78
N ALA A 182 -16.34 -11.10 -14.79
CA ALA A 182 -17.59 -11.30 -15.50
C ALA A 182 -18.70 -10.35 -15.02
N ALA A 183 -18.83 -10.16 -13.70
CA ALA A 183 -19.79 -9.22 -13.14
C ALA A 183 -19.48 -7.77 -13.53
N ALA A 184 -18.20 -7.36 -13.47
CA ALA A 184 -17.77 -6.03 -13.87
C ALA A 184 -18.03 -5.76 -15.37
N ALA A 185 -17.72 -6.72 -16.23
CA ALA A 185 -17.97 -6.62 -17.67
C ALA A 185 -19.47 -6.53 -17.98
N LYS A 186 -20.29 -7.38 -17.34
CA LYS A 186 -21.76 -7.39 -17.51
C LYS A 186 -22.42 -6.09 -17.05
N VAL A 187 -22.03 -5.57 -15.88
CA VAL A 187 -22.61 -4.34 -15.31
C VAL A 187 -22.25 -3.11 -16.14
N SER A 188 -21.03 -3.06 -16.68
CA SER A 188 -20.52 -1.89 -17.40
C SER A 188 -20.83 -1.89 -18.90
N GLY A 189 -20.92 -3.08 -19.50
CA GLY A 189 -20.93 -3.28 -20.94
C GLY A 189 -19.54 -3.14 -21.59
N LEU A 190 -18.47 -3.10 -20.80
CA LEU A 190 -17.09 -2.92 -21.27
C LEU A 190 -16.38 -4.26 -21.45
N LYS A 191 -15.43 -4.31 -22.39
CA LYS A 191 -14.45 -5.40 -22.49
C LYS A 191 -13.30 -5.12 -21.51
N LEU A 192 -13.25 -5.88 -20.41
CA LEU A 192 -12.33 -5.61 -19.29
C LEU A 192 -11.14 -6.59 -19.19
N ASN A 193 -11.03 -7.59 -20.08
CA ASN A 193 -9.96 -8.60 -20.03
C ASN A 193 -8.56 -7.97 -19.90
N ASN A 194 -8.22 -7.05 -20.81
CA ASN A 194 -6.93 -6.36 -20.79
C ASN A 194 -6.73 -5.48 -19.54
N PHE A 195 -7.79 -4.97 -18.93
CA PHE A 195 -7.69 -4.23 -17.66
C PHE A 195 -7.27 -5.18 -16.54
N PHE A 196 -7.95 -6.33 -16.42
CA PHE A 196 -7.66 -7.31 -15.38
C PHE A 196 -6.33 -8.04 -15.61
N ASP A 197 -6.00 -8.38 -16.86
CA ASP A 197 -4.70 -8.99 -17.19
C ASP A 197 -3.55 -8.10 -16.74
N LYS A 198 -3.65 -6.79 -16.98
CA LYS A 198 -2.64 -5.82 -16.53
C LYS A 198 -2.67 -5.59 -15.03
N SER A 199 -3.85 -5.42 -14.44
CA SER A 199 -3.96 -4.97 -13.04
C SER A 199 -3.78 -6.11 -12.04
N ILE A 200 -4.22 -7.33 -12.39
CA ILE A 200 -4.30 -8.47 -11.48
C ILE A 200 -3.26 -9.54 -11.81
N ARG A 201 -3.08 -9.86 -13.10
CA ARG A 201 -2.20 -10.93 -13.62
C ARG A 201 -0.88 -10.42 -14.20
N SER A 202 -0.51 -9.18 -13.91
CA SER A 202 0.80 -8.63 -14.30
C SER A 202 1.45 -7.85 -13.16
N THR A 203 2.75 -7.62 -13.30
CA THR A 203 3.53 -6.77 -12.39
C THR A 203 3.66 -5.33 -12.89
N GLN A 204 2.95 -4.98 -13.98
CA GLN A 204 2.95 -3.61 -14.50
C GLN A 204 2.36 -2.64 -13.46
N PRO A 205 2.84 -1.38 -13.42
CA PRO A 205 2.26 -0.35 -12.57
C PRO A 205 0.78 -0.13 -12.89
N LEU A 206 -0.05 0.04 -11.85
CA LEU A 206 -1.44 0.42 -11.99
C LEU A 206 -1.54 1.83 -12.60
N PRO A 207 -2.55 2.13 -13.44
CA PRO A 207 -2.66 3.41 -14.16
C PRO A 207 -3.17 4.58 -13.28
N LEU A 208 -2.75 4.64 -12.00
CA LEU A 208 -3.25 5.56 -10.99
C LEU A 208 -3.12 7.02 -11.40
N LYS A 209 -1.94 7.46 -11.86
CA LYS A 209 -1.72 8.86 -12.27
C LYS A 209 -2.71 9.30 -13.35
N LYS A 210 -2.97 8.43 -14.33
CA LYS A 210 -3.94 8.71 -15.41
C LYS A 210 -5.38 8.71 -14.90
N LEU A 211 -5.75 7.77 -14.04
CA LEU A 211 -7.12 7.67 -13.54
C LEU A 211 -7.46 8.81 -12.58
N LEU A 212 -6.54 9.16 -11.68
CA LEU A 212 -6.69 10.27 -10.73
C LEU A 212 -6.79 11.62 -11.44
N SER A 213 -6.04 11.85 -12.53
CA SER A 213 -6.15 13.11 -13.27
C SER A 213 -7.53 13.31 -13.90
N HIS A 214 -8.20 12.24 -14.34
CA HIS A 214 -9.60 12.35 -14.83
C HIS A 214 -10.58 12.68 -13.70
N ALA A 215 -10.22 12.37 -12.45
CA ALA A 215 -10.93 12.78 -11.25
C ALA A 215 -10.42 14.12 -10.68
N GLY A 216 -9.61 14.90 -11.40
CA GLY A 216 -9.18 16.23 -10.94
C GLY A 216 -8.10 16.21 -9.87
N ILE A 217 -7.28 15.16 -9.81
CA ILE A 217 -6.17 15.00 -8.86
C ILE A 217 -4.89 14.66 -9.61
N GLU A 218 -3.83 15.44 -9.41
CA GLU A 218 -2.49 15.05 -9.87
C GLU A 218 -1.82 14.15 -8.84
N LEU A 219 -1.09 13.14 -9.31
CA LEU A 219 -0.25 12.28 -8.49
C LEU A 219 1.21 12.47 -8.90
N ASP A 220 2.02 12.87 -7.92
CA ASP A 220 3.46 13.01 -8.08
C ASP A 220 4.23 12.21 -7.03
N PHE A 221 5.46 11.85 -7.39
CA PHE A 221 6.37 11.16 -6.50
C PHE A 221 7.58 12.04 -6.21
N THR A 222 7.93 12.17 -4.94
CA THR A 222 9.10 12.93 -4.49
C THR A 222 9.95 12.11 -3.53
N ALA A 223 11.19 12.56 -3.31
CA ALA A 223 12.02 12.01 -2.25
C ALA A 223 11.41 12.39 -0.89
N PRO A 224 11.44 11.48 0.10
CA PRO A 224 10.86 11.74 1.41
C PRO A 224 11.48 12.96 2.10
N HIS A 225 10.67 13.72 2.83
CA HIS A 225 11.14 14.83 3.66
C HIS A 225 11.93 14.35 4.88
N ASN A 226 11.55 13.21 5.45
CA ASN A 226 12.23 12.55 6.56
C ASN A 226 11.85 11.05 6.58
N ALA A 227 12.43 10.28 7.50
CA ALA A 227 12.22 8.83 7.57
C ALA A 227 10.76 8.41 7.86
N LEU A 228 9.94 9.30 8.42
CA LEU A 228 8.52 9.07 8.73
C LEU A 228 7.57 9.59 7.64
N ASP A 229 8.10 10.27 6.62
CA ASP A 229 7.29 10.77 5.52
C ASP A 229 6.67 9.58 4.78
N SER A 230 5.34 9.57 4.71
CA SER A 230 4.54 8.54 4.03
C SER A 230 3.71 9.13 2.91
N GLY A 231 3.95 10.38 2.52
CA GLY A 231 3.15 11.08 1.52
C GLY A 231 1.89 11.70 2.11
N GLY A 232 1.10 12.33 1.26
CA GLY A 232 -0.11 13.02 1.69
C GLY A 232 -0.75 13.88 0.59
N VAL A 233 -1.59 14.82 1.01
CA VAL A 233 -2.23 15.80 0.13
C VAL A 233 -1.51 17.14 0.25
N ILE A 234 -1.32 17.80 -0.88
CA ILE A 234 -0.80 19.15 -0.95
C ILE A 234 -1.87 20.05 -1.58
N THR A 235 -2.50 20.89 -0.76
CA THR A 235 -3.54 21.86 -1.19
C THR A 235 -2.99 23.27 -1.43
N GLU A 236 -1.79 23.56 -0.95
CA GLU A 236 -1.09 24.83 -1.18
C GLU A 236 0.33 24.53 -1.69
N PRO A 237 0.94 25.40 -2.52
CA PRO A 237 2.31 25.21 -2.97
C PRO A 237 3.23 25.04 -1.76
N ALA A 238 3.81 23.84 -1.61
CA ALA A 238 4.66 23.51 -0.49
C ALA A 238 5.75 24.58 -0.33
N ASN A 239 5.93 25.06 0.89
CA ASN A 239 7.05 25.94 1.22
C ASN A 239 8.34 25.24 0.78
N THR A 240 9.02 25.77 -0.24
CA THR A 240 10.15 25.14 -0.95
C THR A 240 11.39 24.90 -0.07
N LYS A 241 11.29 25.19 1.23
CA LYS A 241 12.33 25.05 2.25
C LYS A 241 12.29 23.72 3.03
N VAL A 242 11.35 22.80 2.76
CA VAL A 242 11.37 21.49 3.43
C VAL A 242 12.59 20.69 2.94
N LYS A 243 13.56 20.47 3.84
CA LYS A 243 14.75 19.65 3.54
C LYS A 243 14.28 18.23 3.22
N LYS A 244 14.60 17.76 2.01
CA LYS A 244 14.38 16.39 1.57
C LYS A 244 15.58 15.53 1.94
N ILE A 245 15.32 14.25 2.19
CA ILE A 245 16.34 13.21 2.21
C ILE A 245 17.07 13.24 0.87
N LYS A 246 18.40 13.30 0.90
CA LYS A 246 19.22 13.41 -0.30
C LYS A 246 19.68 12.06 -0.79
N HIS A 247 20.03 11.16 0.13
CA HIS A 247 20.58 9.85 -0.18
C HIS A 247 19.73 8.72 0.40
N ASP A 248 19.55 7.65 -0.38
CA ASP A 248 18.83 6.47 0.08
C ASP A 248 19.70 5.65 1.03
N LEU A 249 19.07 5.08 2.06
CA LEU A 249 19.71 4.08 2.90
C LEU A 249 19.64 2.71 2.23
N GLY A 250 18.50 2.35 1.63
CA GLY A 250 18.30 1.03 1.03
C GLY A 250 18.08 -0.11 2.05
N PHE A 251 17.93 0.19 3.33
CA PHE A 251 17.64 -0.81 4.37
C PHE A 251 16.70 -0.25 5.44
N THR A 252 15.97 -1.15 6.11
CA THR A 252 15.23 -0.84 7.34
C THR A 252 16.02 -1.33 8.55
N TYR A 253 15.79 -0.73 9.72
CA TYR A 253 16.58 -1.02 10.90
C TYR A 253 15.79 -0.95 12.20
N THR A 254 16.38 -1.50 13.26
CA THR A 254 15.97 -1.26 14.66
C THR A 254 17.12 -0.58 15.38
N ASP A 255 16.78 0.46 16.14
CA ASP A 255 17.74 1.17 16.97
C ASP A 255 18.13 0.31 18.17
N THR A 256 19.41 0.26 18.50
CA THR A 256 19.94 -0.52 19.63
C THR A 256 20.96 0.31 20.41
N PRO A 257 21.25 -0.02 21.68
CA PRO A 257 22.26 0.71 22.45
C PRO A 257 23.65 0.74 21.80
N THR A 258 23.97 -0.25 20.96
CA THR A 258 25.29 -0.41 20.31
C THR A 258 25.35 0.12 18.88
N GLY A 259 24.22 0.45 18.26
CA GLY A 259 24.14 0.87 16.86
C GLY A 259 22.80 0.52 16.22
N LEU A 260 22.81 0.15 14.94
CA LEU A 260 21.60 -0.21 14.19
C LEU A 260 21.61 -1.68 13.80
N ARG A 261 20.55 -2.42 14.14
CA ARG A 261 20.33 -3.77 13.60
C ARG A 261 19.56 -3.68 12.29
N VAL A 262 20.14 -4.17 11.20
CA VAL A 262 19.47 -4.25 9.90
C VAL A 262 18.32 -5.24 9.97
N LYS A 263 17.12 -4.80 9.57
CA LYS A 263 15.92 -5.64 9.49
C LYS A 263 15.72 -6.21 8.09
N GLN A 264 15.75 -5.34 7.09
CA GLN A 264 15.56 -5.73 5.69
C GLN A 264 16.50 -4.89 4.83
N VAL A 265 16.96 -5.49 3.73
CA VAL A 265 17.79 -4.82 2.72
C VAL A 265 17.04 -4.83 1.40
N LEU A 266 16.84 -3.67 0.79
CA LEU A 266 16.10 -3.54 -0.45
C LEU A 266 16.93 -4.00 -1.65
N ASP A 267 16.31 -4.70 -2.59
CA ASP A 267 16.97 -5.08 -3.84
C ASP A 267 17.33 -3.85 -4.69
N ASN A 268 18.48 -3.96 -5.35
CA ASN A 268 19.11 -2.95 -6.19
C ASN A 268 19.35 -1.61 -5.47
N SER A 269 19.53 -1.65 -4.14
CA SER A 269 19.80 -0.46 -3.32
C SER A 269 21.28 -0.31 -2.99
N ALA A 270 21.66 0.90 -2.56
CA ALA A 270 22.95 1.20 -1.96
C ALA A 270 23.37 0.16 -0.92
N ALA A 271 22.47 -0.22 0.01
CA ALA A 271 22.75 -1.20 1.04
C ALA A 271 23.13 -2.58 0.48
N GLN A 272 22.32 -3.12 -0.44
CA GLN A 272 22.58 -4.42 -1.04
C GLN A 272 23.91 -4.41 -1.81
N GLN A 273 24.13 -3.38 -2.64
CA GLN A 273 25.37 -3.23 -3.40
C GLN A 273 26.62 -3.09 -2.53
N SER A 274 26.44 -2.63 -1.29
CA SER A 274 27.52 -2.46 -0.31
C SER A 274 27.78 -3.73 0.50
N GLY A 275 26.98 -4.79 0.29
CA GLY A 275 27.11 -6.08 0.98
C GLY A 275 26.43 -6.14 2.35
N LEU A 276 25.56 -5.18 2.68
CA LEU A 276 24.72 -5.28 3.88
C LEU A 276 23.71 -6.42 3.75
N ALA A 277 23.47 -7.11 4.85
CA ALA A 277 22.52 -8.19 4.97
C ALA A 277 21.58 -7.95 6.17
N PRO A 278 20.38 -8.55 6.16
CA PRO A 278 19.54 -8.66 7.34
C PRO A 278 20.32 -9.21 8.53
N ASN A 279 19.99 -8.73 9.74
CA ASN A 279 20.64 -9.03 11.02
C ASN A 279 22.04 -8.46 11.25
N ASP A 280 22.69 -7.85 10.25
CA ASP A 280 23.93 -7.09 10.47
C ASP A 280 23.74 -6.03 11.55
N MET A 281 24.73 -5.93 12.45
CA MET A 281 24.78 -4.87 13.46
C MET A 281 25.73 -3.77 13.01
N ILE A 282 25.20 -2.66 12.52
CA ILE A 282 25.99 -1.49 12.13
C ILE A 282 26.41 -0.71 13.37
N VAL A 283 27.71 -0.71 13.66
CA VAL A 283 28.29 -0.05 14.85
C VAL A 283 28.95 1.29 14.54
N ALA A 284 29.37 1.51 13.29
CA ALA A 284 29.89 2.80 12.84
C ALA A 284 29.59 3.05 11.36
N MET A 285 29.24 4.28 11.01
CA MET A 285 29.15 4.78 9.62
C MET A 285 29.94 6.07 9.51
N ASN A 286 30.94 6.10 8.61
CA ASN A 286 31.89 7.20 8.45
C ASN A 286 32.42 7.74 9.80
N ARG A 287 33.00 6.84 10.61
CA ARG A 287 33.57 7.13 11.95
C ARG A 287 32.56 7.65 12.99
N THR A 288 31.26 7.61 12.70
CA THR A 288 30.20 8.05 13.60
C THR A 288 29.35 6.86 14.03
N LYS A 289 28.99 6.77 15.31
CA LYS A 289 28.03 5.77 15.79
C LYS A 289 26.63 6.09 15.24
N PRO A 290 26.02 5.20 14.44
CA PRO A 290 24.69 5.45 13.89
C PRO A 290 23.62 5.22 14.95
N SER A 291 22.53 5.97 14.83
CA SER A 291 21.30 5.83 15.60
C SER A 291 20.10 6.24 14.74
N LYS A 292 18.90 5.94 15.22
CA LYS A 292 17.65 6.40 14.58
C LYS A 292 17.63 7.92 14.32
N SER A 293 18.27 8.72 15.18
CA SER A 293 18.23 10.19 15.08
C SER A 293 19.27 10.78 14.13
N ASN A 294 20.35 10.06 13.80
CA ASN A 294 21.47 10.62 13.04
C ASN A 294 21.80 9.90 11.73
N VAL A 295 21.34 8.66 11.51
CA VAL A 295 21.81 7.83 10.39
C VAL A 295 21.56 8.48 9.03
N GLN A 296 20.40 9.09 8.84
CA GLN A 296 20.08 9.80 7.61
C GLN A 296 20.97 11.02 7.40
N ARG A 297 21.29 11.75 8.49
CA ARG A 297 22.19 12.90 8.44
C ARG A 297 23.61 12.48 8.05
N ILE A 298 24.09 11.34 8.54
CA ILE A 298 25.43 10.82 8.20
C ILE A 298 25.55 10.68 6.68
N VAL A 299 24.60 10.01 6.03
CA VAL A 299 24.64 9.81 4.57
C VAL A 299 24.31 11.10 3.78
N ASP A 300 23.42 11.96 4.26
CA ASP A 300 23.01 13.19 3.57
C ASP A 300 24.09 14.30 3.56
N LEU A 301 25.10 14.20 4.41
CA LEU A 301 26.27 15.08 4.42
C LEU A 301 27.33 14.71 3.38
N GLU A 302 27.26 13.51 2.83
CA GLU A 302 28.22 13.01 1.86
C GLU A 302 27.95 13.55 0.45
N LYS A 303 28.95 13.42 -0.42
CA LYS A 303 28.79 13.73 -1.84
C LYS A 303 28.11 12.56 -2.56
N LYS A 304 27.20 12.85 -3.49
CA LYS A 304 26.60 11.82 -4.34
C LYS A 304 27.67 10.98 -5.07
N ASN A 305 27.40 9.69 -5.25
CA ASN A 305 28.26 8.73 -5.96
C ASN A 305 29.64 8.51 -5.31
N THR A 306 29.83 8.87 -4.04
CA THR A 306 31.00 8.43 -3.26
C THR A 306 30.67 7.15 -2.48
N SER A 307 31.63 6.67 -1.71
CA SER A 307 31.40 5.62 -0.72
C SER A 307 32.01 6.02 0.62
N ILE A 308 31.37 5.57 1.69
CA ILE A 308 31.85 5.76 3.06
C ILE A 308 32.09 4.41 3.73
N PRO A 309 33.11 4.28 4.60
CA PRO A 309 33.31 3.05 5.34
C PRO A 309 32.19 2.89 6.39
N ILE A 310 31.61 1.69 6.43
CA ILE A 310 30.71 1.26 7.50
C ILE A 310 31.30 0.01 8.17
N HIS A 311 31.13 -0.07 9.49
CA HIS A 311 31.61 -1.20 10.29
C HIS A 311 30.40 -1.95 10.82
N ILE A 312 30.36 -3.25 10.55
CA ILE A 312 29.27 -4.12 10.95
C ILE A 312 29.79 -5.35 11.70
N PHE A 313 28.98 -5.87 12.61
CA PHE A 313 29.13 -7.25 13.05
C PHE A 313 28.13 -8.14 12.30
N ARG A 314 28.63 -9.24 11.76
CA ARG A 314 27.84 -10.35 11.20
C ARG A 314 28.38 -11.64 11.80
N ASP A 315 27.52 -12.40 12.47
CA ASP A 315 27.91 -13.65 13.14
C ASP A 315 29.16 -13.48 14.03
N ASP A 316 29.16 -12.40 14.83
CA ASP A 316 30.26 -11.96 15.72
C ASP A 316 31.60 -11.61 15.03
N VAL A 317 31.62 -11.53 13.69
CA VAL A 317 32.78 -11.07 12.92
C VAL A 317 32.62 -9.61 12.52
N LEU A 318 33.65 -8.80 12.81
CA LEU A 318 33.70 -7.41 12.39
C LEU A 318 34.08 -7.32 10.90
N HIS A 319 33.23 -6.69 10.11
CA HIS A 319 33.51 -6.35 8.71
C HIS A 319 33.56 -4.83 8.51
N THR A 320 34.43 -4.40 7.61
CA THR A 320 34.39 -3.03 7.07
C THR A 320 33.88 -3.09 5.63
N LEU A 321 32.71 -2.52 5.39
CA LEU A 321 32.10 -2.44 4.06
C LEU A 321 32.22 -1.02 3.49
N GLN A 322 32.13 -0.88 2.18
CA GLN A 322 32.08 0.41 1.50
C GLN A 322 30.63 0.72 1.12
N PHE A 323 30.00 1.59 1.90
CA PHE A 323 28.61 1.99 1.69
C PHE A 323 28.50 3.06 0.60
N LYS A 324 27.84 2.73 -0.50
CA LYS A 324 27.63 3.65 -1.63
C LYS A 324 26.63 4.75 -1.28
N ILE A 325 26.91 5.98 -1.69
CA ILE A 325 26.02 7.13 -1.52
C ILE A 325 25.21 7.32 -2.81
N GLU A 326 23.97 6.83 -2.80
CA GLU A 326 23.04 6.92 -3.94
C GLU A 326 21.93 7.96 -3.69
N PRO A 327 21.45 8.67 -4.72
CA PRO A 327 20.33 9.60 -4.57
C PRO A 327 19.06 8.93 -4.02
N ALA A 328 18.35 9.65 -3.16
CA ALA A 328 17.07 9.21 -2.62
C ALA A 328 16.04 8.95 -3.72
N GLN A 329 15.34 7.82 -3.62
CA GLN A 329 14.30 7.48 -4.58
C GLN A 329 13.10 8.41 -4.44
N LYS A 330 12.52 8.79 -5.58
CA LYS A 330 11.23 9.49 -5.63
C LYS A 330 10.11 8.46 -5.50
N ASN A 331 9.87 7.98 -4.28
CA ASN A 331 8.92 6.92 -3.98
C ASN A 331 7.83 7.33 -2.97
N THR A 332 7.79 8.61 -2.57
CA THR A 332 6.75 9.16 -1.70
C THR A 332 5.70 9.87 -2.52
N ALA A 333 4.46 9.38 -2.47
CA ALA A 333 3.33 9.88 -3.25
C ALA A 333 2.71 11.12 -2.61
N TYR A 334 2.47 12.14 -3.43
CA TYR A 334 1.72 13.33 -3.06
C TYR A 334 0.56 13.54 -4.05
N LEU A 335 -0.61 13.84 -3.51
CA LEU A 335 -1.82 14.10 -4.28
C LEU A 335 -2.14 15.59 -4.27
N HIS A 336 -2.46 16.13 -5.44
CA HIS A 336 -2.77 17.54 -5.65
C HIS A 336 -4.16 17.67 -6.27
N PRO A 337 -5.22 17.82 -5.45
CA PRO A 337 -6.57 18.10 -5.94
C PRO A 337 -6.61 19.50 -6.57
N TYR A 338 -6.96 19.60 -7.86
CA TYR A 338 -7.06 20.88 -8.58
C TYR A 338 -8.47 21.14 -9.14
N SER A 339 -9.35 20.14 -9.08
CA SER A 339 -10.74 20.27 -9.53
C SER A 339 -11.70 19.53 -8.60
N PRO A 340 -11.93 20.03 -7.37
CA PRO A 340 -12.88 19.42 -6.43
C PRO A 340 -14.32 19.42 -6.95
N GLU A 341 -14.62 20.27 -7.94
CA GLU A 341 -15.91 20.35 -8.60
C GLU A 341 -16.11 19.27 -9.68
N ASN A 342 -15.07 18.49 -10.01
CA ASN A 342 -15.12 17.44 -11.03
C ASN A 342 -16.25 16.42 -10.72
N PRO A 343 -17.14 16.11 -11.69
CA PRO A 343 -18.25 15.18 -11.45
C PRO A 343 -17.80 13.78 -11.03
N THR A 344 -16.68 13.28 -11.58
CA THR A 344 -16.10 11.99 -11.21
C THR A 344 -15.58 12.02 -9.78
N PHE A 345 -14.93 13.11 -9.37
CA PHE A 345 -14.45 13.31 -7.99
C PHE A 345 -15.62 13.29 -7.01
N LYS A 346 -16.65 14.10 -7.27
CA LYS A 346 -17.85 14.16 -6.41
C LYS A 346 -18.55 12.82 -6.32
N ALA A 347 -18.82 12.16 -7.44
CA ALA A 347 -19.51 10.87 -7.44
C ALA A 347 -18.68 9.75 -6.80
N TRP A 348 -17.36 9.89 -6.78
CA TRP A 348 -16.46 8.93 -6.14
C TRP A 348 -16.43 9.11 -4.62
N LEU A 349 -16.26 10.35 -4.12
CA LEU A 349 -16.04 10.61 -2.69
C LEU A 349 -17.29 10.99 -1.90
N LYS A 350 -18.41 11.34 -2.55
CA LYS A 350 -19.69 11.70 -1.92
C LYS A 350 -20.77 10.67 -2.15
#